data_AF-A0A4P8L578-F1
#
_entry.id   AF-A0A4P8L578-F1
#
_cell.length_a   1.000
_cell.length_b   1.000
_cell.length_c   1.000
_cell.angle_alpha   90.00
_cell.angle_beta   90.00
_cell.angle_gamma   90.00
#
_symmetry.space_group_name_H-M   'P 1'
#
loop_
_entity.id
_entity.type
_entity.pdbx_description
1 polymer ?
#
loop_
_entity_poly.entity_id
_entity_poly.type
_entity_poly.pdbx_seq_one_letter_code
_entity_poly.pdbx_strand_id
1 'polypeptide(L)'
;MAGDLAIGPVAVESMRAMLSSDAYRALERWIRHTAKEDLSIVSTGGISPYFLTVRIRKHAVEELRQRIISMRSEEIRGGDLVGEPEAPQLQKYDEFVPPTLLRKAFAADWLDTGEMQREMAGWR
;
A
#
# COMPACT_ATOMS: atom_id res chain seq x y z
N MET A 1 19.53 -1.99 31.45
CA MET A 1 20.51 -2.21 30.38
C MET A 1 19.74 -2.62 29.13
N ALA A 2 20.11 -2.05 27.99
CA ALA A 2 19.42 -2.05 26.69
C ALA A 2 18.19 -1.13 26.66
N GLY A 3 18.17 -0.05 25.91
CA GLY A 3 19.09 0.42 24.88
C GLY A 3 18.34 1.52 24.15
N ASP A 4 18.72 2.75 24.45
CA ASP A 4 18.27 3.95 23.78
C ASP A 4 18.61 3.82 22.29
N LEU A 5 17.61 3.61 21.43
CA LEU A 5 17.77 3.74 19.99
C LEU A 5 17.21 5.09 19.59
N ALA A 6 18.12 6.06 19.55
CA ALA A 6 17.96 7.33 18.89
C ALA A 6 17.51 7.12 17.43
N ILE A 7 16.21 7.16 17.21
CA ILE A 7 15.63 7.45 15.90
C ILE A 7 15.16 8.89 16.02
N GLY A 8 15.74 9.80 15.22
CA GLY A 8 15.26 11.19 15.10
C GLY A 8 13.75 11.23 14.80
N PRO A 9 13.08 12.40 14.80
CA PRO A 9 11.62 12.47 14.91
C PRO A 9 10.92 11.91 13.66
N VAL A 10 10.74 10.59 13.63
CA VAL A 10 10.00 9.83 12.64
C VAL A 10 8.60 9.70 13.21
N ALA A 11 7.64 10.34 12.55
CA ALA A 11 6.25 10.14 12.88
C ALA A 11 5.86 8.72 12.45
N VAL A 12 5.28 7.98 13.37
CA VAL A 12 4.74 6.64 13.13
C VAL A 12 3.24 6.79 13.10
N GLU A 13 2.66 6.67 11.91
CA GLU A 13 1.21 6.68 11.75
C GLU A 13 0.71 5.26 11.53
N SER A 14 -0.28 4.86 12.33
CA SER A 14 -0.87 3.53 12.32
C SER A 14 -2.31 3.65 11.87
N MET A 15 -2.61 3.12 10.68
CA MET A 15 -3.96 3.17 10.13
C MET A 15 -4.71 1.88 10.53
N ARG A 16 -5.71 2.03 11.40
CA ARG A 16 -6.55 0.93 11.88
C ARG A 16 -7.82 0.90 11.05
N ALA A 17 -7.74 0.30 9.87
CA ALA A 17 -8.89 0.10 9.00
C ALA A 17 -9.31 -1.37 9.03
N MET A 18 -10.61 -1.65 9.07
CA MET A 18 -11.14 -3.01 8.85
C MET A 18 -11.09 -3.32 7.35
N LEU A 19 -9.89 -3.31 6.78
CA LEU A 19 -9.68 -3.65 5.38
C LEU A 19 -9.75 -5.16 5.20
N SER A 20 -10.37 -5.62 4.13
CA SER A 20 -10.11 -6.97 3.61
C SER A 20 -8.61 -7.15 3.30
N SER A 21 -8.15 -8.40 3.22
CA SER A 21 -6.76 -8.71 2.86
C SER A 21 -6.34 -8.13 1.51
N ASP A 22 -7.29 -8.01 0.58
CA ASP A 22 -7.04 -7.58 -0.79
C ASP A 22 -7.01 -6.05 -0.87
N ALA A 23 -7.88 -5.38 -0.12
CA ALA A 23 -7.84 -3.92 0.06
C ALA A 23 -6.58 -3.47 0.82
N TYR A 24 -6.16 -4.23 1.85
CA TYR A 24 -4.89 -3.98 2.56
C TYR A 24 -3.69 -4.08 1.61
N ARG A 25 -3.67 -5.12 0.76
CA ARG A 25 -2.60 -5.34 -0.22
C ARG A 25 -2.56 -4.25 -1.28
N ALA A 26 -3.73 -3.82 -1.76
CA ALA A 26 -3.85 -2.68 -2.66
C ALA A 26 -3.27 -1.40 -2.04
N LEU A 27 -3.62 -1.12 -0.77
CA LEU A 27 -3.11 0.03 -0.04
C LEU A 27 -1.59 -0.03 0.17
N GLU A 28 -1.06 -1.16 0.64
CA GLU A 28 0.39 -1.32 0.85
C GLU A 28 1.16 -1.07 -0.46
N ARG A 29 0.64 -1.58 -1.58
CA ARG A 29 1.21 -1.37 -2.91
C ARG A 29 1.11 0.07 -3.36
N TRP A 30 -0.03 0.72 -3.19
CA TRP A 30 -0.20 2.12 -3.53
C TRP A 30 0.82 3.00 -2.79
N ILE A 31 1.03 2.77 -1.49
CA ILE A 31 2.04 3.50 -0.73
C ILE A 31 3.45 3.19 -1.25
N ARG A 32 3.73 1.95 -1.63
CA ARG A 32 5.05 1.54 -2.14
C ARG A 32 5.37 2.09 -3.54
N HIS A 33 4.37 2.19 -4.41
CA HIS A 33 4.51 2.66 -5.78
C HIS A 33 4.39 4.18 -5.87
N THR A 34 3.26 4.73 -5.45
CA THR A 34 2.95 6.16 -5.59
C THR A 34 3.60 6.99 -4.50
N ALA A 35 3.43 6.57 -3.25
CA ALA A 35 3.88 7.41 -2.14
C ALA A 35 5.41 7.35 -1.93
N LYS A 36 6.11 6.35 -2.48
CA LYS A 36 7.59 6.33 -2.50
C LYS A 36 8.19 7.31 -3.52
N GLU A 37 7.48 7.57 -4.61
CA GLU A 37 7.89 8.55 -5.63
C GLU A 37 7.58 9.98 -5.17
N ASP A 38 6.41 10.21 -4.58
CA ASP A 38 5.95 11.53 -4.14
C ASP A 38 6.45 11.92 -2.73
N LEU A 39 6.55 10.97 -1.81
CA LEU A 39 6.93 11.22 -0.42
C LEU A 39 8.22 10.49 -0.08
N SER A 40 9.10 11.13 0.69
CA SER A 40 10.33 10.52 1.22
C SER A 40 10.02 9.44 2.28
N ILE A 41 9.30 8.39 1.89
CA ILE A 41 8.92 7.26 2.75
C ILE A 41 10.16 6.45 3.06
N VAL A 42 10.41 6.24 4.35
CA VAL A 42 11.61 5.56 4.86
C VAL A 42 11.35 4.05 4.92
N SER A 43 10.17 3.63 5.38
CA SER A 43 9.78 2.22 5.37
C SER A 43 8.29 2.03 5.59
N THR A 44 7.69 1.05 4.92
CA THR A 44 6.36 0.53 5.22
C THR A 44 6.48 -0.79 5.98
N GLY A 45 5.69 -0.98 7.02
CA GLY A 45 5.57 -2.23 7.78
C GLY A 45 4.15 -2.38 8.30
N GLY A 46 3.83 -3.50 8.92
CA GLY A 46 2.48 -3.74 9.44
C GLY A 46 2.19 -5.23 9.53
N ILE A 47 1.06 -5.55 10.13
CA ILE A 47 0.53 -6.92 10.13
C ILE A 47 -0.72 -6.88 9.26
N SER A 48 -0.62 -7.47 8.07
CA SER A 48 -1.78 -7.71 7.22
C SER A 48 -2.79 -8.61 7.96
N PRO A 49 -4.09 -8.31 7.97
CA PRO A 49 -4.78 -7.10 7.48
C PRO A 49 -5.05 -6.04 8.58
N TYR A 50 -4.52 -6.20 9.79
CA TYR A 50 -4.95 -5.48 10.99
C TYR A 50 -4.45 -4.03 11.10
N PHE A 51 -3.22 -3.75 10.67
CA PHE A 51 -2.68 -2.38 10.68
C PHE A 51 -1.51 -2.23 9.71
N LEU A 52 -1.39 -1.02 9.17
CA LEU A 52 -0.26 -0.58 8.36
C LEU A 52 0.45 0.56 9.08
N THR A 53 1.77 0.46 9.17
CA THR A 53 2.67 1.42 9.78
C THR A 53 3.60 1.97 8.72
N VAL A 54 3.52 3.28 8.48
CA VAL A 54 4.39 3.96 7.52
C VAL A 54 5.35 4.86 8.29
N ARG A 55 6.64 4.68 8.07
CA ARG A 55 7.70 5.56 8.58
C ARG A 55 7.99 6.62 7.54
N ILE A 56 7.75 7.87 7.91
CA ILE A 56 7.94 9.05 7.06
C ILE A 56 8.74 10.12 7.78
N ARG A 57 9.40 11.00 7.02
CA ARG A 57 10.07 12.18 7.59
C ARG A 57 9.01 13.13 8.17
N LYS A 58 9.30 13.76 9.32
CA LYS A 58 8.34 14.50 10.15
C LYS A 58 7.43 15.52 9.42
N HIS A 59 7.92 16.13 8.34
CA HIS A 59 7.17 17.13 7.58
C HIS A 59 6.26 16.55 6.49
N ALA A 60 6.37 15.25 6.20
CA ALA A 60 5.62 14.57 5.15
C ALA A 60 4.33 13.89 5.64
N VAL A 61 3.99 14.01 6.93
CA VAL A 61 2.77 13.39 7.51
C VAL A 61 1.51 14.05 6.97
N GLU A 62 1.48 15.38 6.98
CA GLU A 62 0.34 16.13 6.44
C GLU A 62 0.24 15.93 4.93
N GLU A 63 1.37 15.90 4.23
CA GLU A 63 1.42 15.58 2.79
C GLU A 63 0.87 14.17 2.52
N LEU A 64 1.19 13.17 3.35
CA LEU A 64 0.66 11.82 3.20
C LEU A 64 -0.86 11.80 3.39
N ARG A 65 -1.36 12.51 4.40
CA ARG A 65 -2.81 12.64 4.62
C ARG A 65 -3.50 13.32 3.44
N GLN A 66 -2.97 14.44 2.96
CA GLN A 66 -3.50 15.11 1.78
C GLN A 66 -3.44 14.19 0.54
N ARG A 67 -2.38 13.39 0.40
CA ARG A 67 -2.26 12.39 -0.68
C ARG A 67 -3.33 11.31 -0.57
N ILE A 68 -3.56 10.75 0.62
CA ILE A 68 -4.61 9.75 0.88
C ILE A 68 -6.00 10.35 0.61
N ILE A 69 -6.23 11.62 0.96
CA ILE A 69 -7.48 12.32 0.64
C ILE A 69 -7.62 12.53 -0.87
N SER A 70 -6.55 12.94 -1.57
CA SER A 70 -6.54 13.12 -3.04
C SER A 70 -6.78 11.81 -3.78
N MET A 71 -6.34 10.69 -3.19
CA MET A 71 -6.52 9.33 -3.71
C MET A 71 -8.00 8.97 -3.92
N ARG A 72 -8.90 9.59 -3.14
CA ARG A 72 -10.36 9.42 -3.29
C ARG A 72 -10.86 9.91 -4.65
N SER A 73 -10.25 10.94 -5.21
CA SER A 73 -10.64 11.52 -6.50
C SER A 73 -9.90 10.92 -7.69
N GLU A 74 -8.84 10.15 -7.47
CA GLU A 74 -8.06 9.52 -8.53
C GLU A 74 -8.67 8.18 -8.92
N GLU A 75 -8.68 7.84 -10.21
CA GLU A 75 -9.05 6.51 -10.66
C GLU A 75 -7.82 5.59 -10.57
N ILE A 76 -7.72 4.80 -9.49
CA ILE A 76 -6.61 3.87 -9.29
C ILE A 76 -7.03 2.48 -9.77
N ARG A 77 -6.37 2.00 -10.83
CA ARG A 77 -6.62 0.67 -11.35
C ARG A 77 -5.63 -0.30 -10.70
N GLY A 78 -6.07 -1.52 -10.42
CA GLY A 78 -5.20 -2.55 -9.86
C GLY A 78 -3.93 -2.76 -10.67
N GLY A 79 -3.98 -2.56 -11.99
CA GLY A 79 -2.82 -2.66 -12.88
C GLY A 79 -1.72 -1.63 -12.60
N ASP A 80 -2.08 -0.45 -12.08
CA ASP A 80 -1.12 0.62 -11.73
C ASP A 80 -0.35 0.29 -10.45
N LEU A 81 -0.88 -0.64 -9.64
CA LEU A 81 -0.32 -1.09 -8.36
C LEU A 81 0.55 -2.34 -8.49
N VAL A 82 0.75 -2.84 -9.71
CA VAL A 82 1.60 -4.00 -9.99
C VAL A 82 2.75 -3.56 -10.85
N GLY A 83 3.98 -3.77 -10.37
CA GLY A 83 5.17 -3.39 -11.12
C GLY A 83 5.25 -4.09 -12.48
N GLU A 84 5.85 -3.43 -13.48
CA GLU A 84 6.06 -4.05 -14.80
C GLU A 84 6.77 -5.42 -14.77
N PRO A 85 7.85 -5.62 -14.00
CA PRO A 85 8.51 -6.93 -13.90
C PRO A 85 7.83 -7.88 -12.89
N GLU A 86 6.75 -7.46 -12.25
CA GLU A 86 6.13 -8.22 -11.17
C GLU A 86 5.10 -9.22 -11.72
N ALA A 87 5.42 -10.51 -11.58
CA ALA A 87 4.54 -11.62 -11.92
C ALA A 87 4.38 -12.53 -10.69
N PRO A 88 3.42 -12.23 -9.80
CA PRO A 88 3.16 -13.06 -8.62
C PRO A 88 2.69 -14.45 -9.06
N GLN A 89 3.34 -15.49 -8.55
CA GLN A 89 2.82 -16.85 -8.63
C GLN A 89 1.84 -17.05 -7.48
N LEU A 90 0.56 -17.21 -7.82
CA LEU A 90 -0.58 -17.35 -6.92
C LEU A 90 -1.01 -18.81 -6.79
N GLN A 91 -0.88 -19.58 -7.87
CA GLN A 91 -1.26 -20.99 -7.92
C GLN A 91 -0.14 -21.87 -8.46
N LYS A 92 -0.27 -23.17 -8.18
CA LYS A 92 0.72 -24.20 -8.54
C LYS A 92 0.98 -24.29 -10.05
N TYR A 93 0.01 -23.93 -10.88
CA TYR A 93 0.11 -24.03 -12.34
C TYR A 93 0.43 -22.70 -13.03
N ASP A 94 0.75 -21.66 -12.26
CA ASP A 94 1.08 -20.35 -12.81
C ASP A 94 2.38 -20.38 -13.62
N GLU A 95 3.25 -21.37 -13.42
CA GLU A 95 4.45 -21.60 -14.24
C GLU A 95 4.14 -21.80 -15.74
N PHE A 96 2.92 -22.24 -16.08
CA PHE A 96 2.47 -22.44 -17.46
C PHE A 96 1.73 -21.23 -18.04
N VAL A 97 1.46 -20.21 -17.23
CA VAL A 97 0.70 -19.03 -17.63
C VAL A 97 1.66 -17.89 -17.98
N PRO A 98 1.47 -17.20 -19.11
CA PRO A 98 2.25 -16.02 -19.45
C PRO A 98 2.27 -14.99 -18.30
N PRO A 99 3.44 -14.43 -17.94
CA PRO A 99 3.57 -13.45 -16.87
C PRO A 99 2.63 -12.25 -17.00
N THR A 100 2.34 -11.84 -18.24
CA THR A 100 1.40 -10.74 -18.53
C THR A 100 -0.04 -11.05 -18.13
N LEU A 101 -0.46 -12.32 -18.20
CA LEU A 101 -1.79 -12.76 -17.80
C LEU A 101 -1.87 -12.93 -16.28
N LEU A 102 -0.83 -13.49 -15.65
CA LEU A 102 -0.73 -13.57 -14.19
C LEU A 102 -0.83 -12.19 -13.54
N ARG A 103 -0.15 -11.20 -14.13
CA ARG A 103 -0.23 -9.81 -13.67
C ARG A 103 -1.64 -9.25 -13.72
N LYS A 104 -2.37 -9.51 -14.82
CA LYS A 104 -3.75 -9.06 -14.98
C LYS A 104 -4.69 -9.76 -14.00
N ALA A 105 -4.54 -11.07 -13.83
CA ALA A 105 -5.32 -11.85 -12.88
C ALA A 105 -5.08 -11.37 -11.44
N PHE A 106 -3.81 -11.16 -11.07
CA PHE A 106 -3.45 -10.60 -9.77
C PHE A 106 -4.06 -9.21 -9.54
N ALA A 107 -3.97 -8.33 -10.54
CA ALA A 107 -4.53 -6.98 -10.45
C ALA A 107 -6.06 -6.94 -10.35
N ALA A 108 -6.76 -7.93 -10.93
CA ALA A 108 -8.21 -8.00 -10.94
C ALA A 108 -8.79 -8.73 -9.72
N ASP A 109 -8.16 -9.84 -9.31
CA ASP A 109 -8.72 -10.77 -8.33
C ASP A 109 -8.16 -10.57 -6.92
N TRP A 110 -6.98 -9.96 -6.77
CA TRP A 110 -6.25 -9.88 -5.49
C TRP A 110 -6.02 -8.44 -4.99
N LEU A 111 -6.46 -7.44 -5.75
CA LEU A 111 -6.34 -6.03 -5.39
C LEU A 111 -7.71 -5.36 -5.46
N ASP A 112 -8.34 -5.14 -4.31
CA ASP A 112 -9.58 -4.36 -4.24
C ASP A 112 -9.26 -2.88 -4.04
N THR A 113 -9.07 -2.16 -5.16
CA THR A 113 -8.87 -0.70 -5.12
C THR A 113 -10.14 0.05 -4.74
N GLY A 114 -11.32 -0.55 -4.95
CA GLY A 114 -12.60 0.07 -4.62
C GLY A 114 -12.86 0.11 -3.11
N GLU A 115 -12.66 -1.02 -2.42
CA GLU A 115 -12.72 -1.08 -0.95
C GLU A 115 -11.65 -0.22 -0.31
N MET A 116 -10.42 -0.27 -0.82
CA MET A 116 -9.33 0.62 -0.39
C MET A 116 -9.79 2.09 -0.42
N GLN A 117 -10.32 2.57 -1.54
CA GLN A 117 -10.78 3.96 -1.65
C GLN A 117 -11.96 4.29 -0.74
N ARG A 118 -12.91 3.36 -0.56
CA ARG A 118 -14.05 3.56 0.35
C ARG A 118 -13.61 3.73 1.80
N GLU A 119 -12.73 2.85 2.28
CA GLU A 119 -12.22 2.90 3.65
C GLU A 119 -11.36 4.14 3.87
N MET A 120 -10.53 4.51 2.88
CA MET A 120 -9.74 5.74 2.96
C MET A 120 -10.62 7.00 2.93
N ALA A 121 -11.78 6.97 2.28
CA ALA A 121 -12.74 8.08 2.33
C ALA A 121 -13.41 8.25 3.71
N GLY A 122 -13.45 7.19 4.53
CA GLY A 122 -13.92 7.24 5.91
C GLY A 122 -12.88 7.74 6.91
N TRP A 123 -11.62 7.89 6.48
CA TRP A 123 -10.52 8.29 7.33
C TRP A 123 -10.52 9.82 7.50
N ARG A 124 -10.65 10.30 8.75
CA ARG A 124 -10.82 11.71 9.10
C ARG A 124 -9.92 12.11 10.26
#